data_AF-E8PSF7-F1
#
_entry.id   AF-E8PSF7-F1
#
_cell.length_a   1.000
_cell.length_b   1.000
_cell.length_c   1.000
_cell.angle_alpha   90.00
_cell.angle_beta   90.00
_cell.angle_gamma   90.00
#
_symmetry.space_group_name_H-M   'P 1'
#
loop_
_entity.id
_entity.type
_entity.pdbx_description
1 polymer ?
#
loop_
_entity_poly.entity_id
_entity_poly.type
_entity_poly.pdbx_seq_one_letter_code
_entity_poly.pdbx_strand_id
1 'polypeptide(L)'
;MRDSKGKSRVITLRLKEDEYARFEQILCDTGISKSDFFRLLILGKFDPNKHNKIAQNNHRKLLFYFNKASNNINQIAKRLNQDHRNGIVSETTYKRILNVLVNVRDTFSNGVDKC
;
A
#
# COMPACT_ATOMS: atom_id res chain seq x y z
N MET A 1 33.82 -6.42 -4.72
CA MET A 1 33.94 -5.81 -6.07
C MET A 1 32.53 -5.50 -6.56
N ARG A 2 32.22 -4.26 -6.91
CA ARG A 2 30.90 -3.87 -7.46
C ARG A 2 30.84 -4.34 -8.91
N ASP A 3 29.91 -5.22 -9.26
CA ASP A 3 29.59 -5.51 -10.66
C ASP A 3 29.05 -4.22 -11.31
N SER A 4 29.91 -3.53 -12.06
CA SER A 4 29.60 -2.29 -12.77
C SER A 4 29.16 -2.52 -14.21
N LYS A 5 28.60 -3.68 -14.55
CA LYS A 5 27.92 -3.86 -15.85
C LYS A 5 26.48 -3.32 -15.75
N GLY A 6 26.37 -2.01 -15.53
CA GLY A 6 25.11 -1.28 -15.75
C GLY A 6 24.64 -1.43 -17.20
N LYS A 7 23.34 -1.22 -17.43
CA LYS A 7 22.67 -1.30 -18.75
C LYS A 7 23.48 -0.55 -19.83
N SER A 8 24.27 -1.28 -20.61
CA SER A 8 25.32 -0.70 -21.48
C SER A 8 24.93 -0.62 -22.96
N ARG A 9 23.88 -1.35 -23.37
CA ARG A 9 23.37 -1.37 -24.75
C ARG A 9 22.08 -0.56 -24.83
N VAL A 10 22.04 0.40 -25.75
CA VAL A 10 20.86 1.23 -26.04
C VAL A 10 20.15 0.67 -27.25
N ILE A 11 18.83 0.52 -27.15
CA ILE A 11 17.94 0.19 -28.26
C ILE A 11 17.09 1.44 -28.51
N THR A 12 17.17 1.99 -29.73
CA THR A 12 16.39 3.15 -30.15
C THR A 12 15.28 2.68 -31.09
N LEU A 13 14.04 3.02 -30.78
CA LEU A 13 12.87 2.69 -31.58
C LEU A 13 12.12 3.98 -31.91
N ARG A 14 11.71 4.13 -33.17
CA ARG A 14 10.76 5.15 -33.60
C ARG A 14 9.41 4.47 -33.81
N LEU A 15 8.38 5.00 -33.17
CA LEU A 15 7.01 4.56 -33.31
C LEU A 15 6.22 5.71 -33.93
N LYS A 16 5.17 5.38 -34.67
CA LYS A 16 4.17 6.39 -35.03
C LYS A 16 3.31 6.72 -33.81
N GLU A 17 2.66 7.88 -33.83
CA GLU A 17 1.83 8.33 -32.71
C GLU A 17 0.65 7.39 -32.43
N ASP A 18 0.05 6.81 -33.46
CA ASP A 18 -1.05 5.83 -33.36
C ASP A 18 -0.61 4.50 -32.73
N GLU A 19 0.63 4.08 -33.00
CA GLU A 19 1.24 2.91 -32.36
C GLU A 19 1.59 3.19 -30.90
N TYR A 20 2.04 4.41 -30.60
CA TYR A 20 2.41 4.83 -29.25
C TYR A 20 1.21 5.01 -28.31
N ALA A 21 0.10 5.54 -28.82
CA ALA A 21 -1.11 5.83 -28.06
C ALA A 21 -1.64 4.61 -27.27
N ARG A 22 -1.48 3.40 -27.82
CA ARG A 22 -1.90 2.14 -27.17
C ARG A 22 -1.13 1.86 -25.88
N PHE A 23 0.10 2.34 -25.76
CA PHE A 23 0.95 2.15 -24.59
C PHE A 23 0.77 3.26 -23.55
N GLU A 24 0.29 4.43 -23.96
CA GLU A 24 0.14 5.58 -23.08
C GLU A 24 -0.85 5.32 -21.95
N GLN A 25 -1.98 4.68 -22.25
CA GLN A 25 -2.96 4.26 -21.24
C GLN A 25 -2.34 3.33 -20.20
N ILE A 26 -1.59 2.31 -20.65
CA ILE A 26 -0.94 1.34 -19.75
C ILE A 26 0.12 2.02 -18.87
N LEU A 27 0.88 2.96 -19.44
CA LEU A 27 1.89 3.73 -18.70
C LEU A 27 1.24 4.64 -17.65
N CYS A 28 0.12 5.27 -17.98
CA CYS A 28 -0.68 6.05 -17.03
C CYS A 28 -1.23 5.19 -15.90
N ASP A 29 -1.82 4.04 -16.22
CA ASP A 29 -2.50 3.17 -15.25
C ASP A 29 -1.53 2.44 -14.30
N THR A 30 -0.35 2.09 -14.80
CA THR A 30 0.66 1.36 -14.01
C THR A 30 1.69 2.27 -13.35
N GLY A 31 1.87 3.50 -13.84
CA GLY A 31 2.85 4.47 -13.35
C GLY A 31 4.32 4.02 -13.50
N ILE A 32 4.60 3.04 -14.35
CA ILE A 32 5.95 2.60 -14.68
C ILE A 32 6.63 3.56 -15.65
N SER A 33 7.96 3.60 -15.64
CA SER A 33 8.69 4.41 -16.60
C SER A 33 8.61 3.79 -17.99
N LYS A 34 8.62 4.62 -19.05
CA LYS A 34 8.63 4.16 -20.45
C LYS A 34 9.73 3.12 -20.70
N SER A 35 10.94 3.40 -20.21
CA SER A 35 12.10 2.52 -20.36
C SER A 35 11.99 1.19 -19.60
N ASP A 36 11.25 1.15 -18.49
CA ASP A 36 11.01 -0.11 -17.76
C ASP A 36 9.89 -0.91 -18.43
N PHE A 37 8.82 -0.25 -18.88
CA PHE A 37 7.73 -0.87 -19.62
C PHE A 37 8.24 -1.59 -20.87
N PHE A 38 8.92 -0.87 -21.77
CA PHE A 38 9.40 -1.47 -23.01
C PHE A 38 10.44 -2.56 -22.75
N ARG A 39 11.26 -2.44 -21.69
CA ARG A 39 12.16 -3.52 -21.31
C ARG A 39 11.41 -4.76 -20.87
N LEU A 40 10.39 -4.63 -20.03
CA LEU A 40 9.56 -5.75 -19.58
C LEU A 40 8.81 -6.39 -20.75
N LEU A 41 8.33 -5.57 -21.69
CA LEU A 41 7.63 -6.01 -22.89
C LEU A 41 8.56 -6.79 -23.83
N ILE A 42 9.76 -6.26 -24.12
CA ILE A 42 10.79 -6.94 -24.93
C ILE A 42 11.24 -8.26 -24.28
N LEU A 43 11.35 -8.29 -22.94
CA LEU A 43 11.74 -9.50 -22.20
C LEU A 43 10.60 -10.50 -22.01
N GLY A 44 9.37 -10.19 -22.45
CA GLY A 44 8.19 -11.05 -22.26
C GLY A 44 7.78 -11.21 -20.79
N LYS A 45 8.16 -10.27 -19.92
CA LYS A 45 7.93 -10.32 -18.45
C LYS A 45 6.94 -9.26 -17.97
N PHE A 46 6.25 -8.58 -18.89
CA PHE A 46 5.28 -7.57 -18.53
C PHE A 46 4.00 -8.23 -18.00
N ASP A 47 3.76 -8.04 -16.71
CA ASP A 47 2.52 -8.38 -16.01
C ASP A 47 1.93 -7.08 -15.41
N PRO A 48 0.78 -6.60 -15.89
CA PRO A 48 0.18 -5.35 -15.42
C PRO A 48 -0.17 -5.39 -13.94
N ASN A 49 -0.46 -6.56 -13.36
CA ASN A 49 -0.79 -6.68 -11.93
C ASN A 49 0.46 -6.56 -11.05
N LYS A 50 1.59 -7.11 -11.49
CA LYS A 50 2.86 -7.09 -10.73
C LYS A 50 3.62 -5.79 -10.87
N HIS A 51 3.48 -5.10 -12.01
CA HIS A 51 4.24 -3.88 -12.29
C HIS A 51 3.45 -2.60 -12.07
N ASN A 52 2.20 -2.67 -11.57
CA ASN A 52 1.45 -1.47 -11.20
C ASN A 52 2.04 -0.79 -9.95
N LYS A 53 2.91 0.19 -10.19
CA LYS A 53 3.56 0.98 -9.13
C LYS A 53 2.57 1.87 -8.39
N ILE A 54 1.51 2.32 -9.05
CA ILE A 54 0.46 3.14 -8.43
C ILE A 54 -0.27 2.32 -7.38
N ALA A 55 -0.72 1.12 -7.75
CA ALA A 55 -1.37 0.18 -6.83
C ALA A 55 -0.45 -0.18 -5.65
N GLN A 56 0.83 -0.50 -5.91
CA GLN A 56 1.81 -0.79 -4.86
C GLN A 56 2.02 0.40 -3.90
N ASN A 57 2.13 1.62 -4.42
CA ASN A 57 2.34 2.79 -3.58
C ASN A 57 1.09 3.15 -2.77
N ASN A 58 -0.10 2.99 -3.35
CA ASN A 58 -1.36 3.15 -2.64
C ASN A 58 -1.51 2.11 -1.53
N HIS A 59 -1.16 0.85 -1.80
CA HIS A 59 -1.16 -0.22 -0.80
C HIS A 59 -0.19 0.10 0.36
N ARG A 60 1.03 0.56 0.07
CA ARG A 60 1.98 0.99 1.10
C ARG A 60 1.46 2.16 1.94
N LYS A 61 0.82 3.15 1.31
CA LYS A 61 0.17 4.26 2.04
C LYS A 61 -0.95 3.76 2.93
N LEU A 62 -1.78 2.84 2.42
CA LEU A 62 -2.86 2.23 3.17
C LEU A 62 -2.31 1.51 4.42
N LEU A 63 -1.33 0.61 4.25
CA LEU A 63 -0.65 -0.05 5.36
C LEU A 63 -0.07 0.93 6.38
N PHE A 64 0.50 2.05 5.93
CA PHE A 64 1.00 3.10 6.83
C PHE A 64 -0.13 3.71 7.69
N TYR A 65 -1.27 4.06 7.09
CA TYR A 65 -2.41 4.60 7.83
C TYR A 65 -3.04 3.56 8.77
N PHE A 66 -3.15 2.30 8.34
CA PHE A 66 -3.64 1.20 9.19
C PHE A 66 -2.76 1.03 10.44
N ASN A 67 -1.45 1.04 10.28
CA ASN A 67 -0.52 0.97 11.42
C ASN A 67 -0.69 2.17 12.38
N LYS A 68 -0.86 3.39 11.84
CA LYS A 68 -1.11 4.58 12.67
C LYS A 68 -2.42 4.47 13.45
N ALA A 69 -3.49 4.01 12.81
CA ALA A 69 -4.78 3.79 13.46
C ALA A 69 -4.69 2.72 14.55
N SER A 70 -4.05 1.58 14.28
CA SER A 70 -3.84 0.50 15.27
C SER A 70 -3.09 1.00 16.51
N ASN A 71 -2.03 1.79 16.32
CA ASN A 71 -1.31 2.42 17.43
C ASN A 71 -2.20 3.36 18.25
N ASN A 72 -3.02 4.18 17.60
CA ASN A 72 -3.95 5.09 18.28
C ASN A 72 -4.99 4.30 19.10
N ILE A 73 -5.55 3.22 18.55
CA ILE A 73 -6.47 2.32 19.27
C ILE A 73 -5.81 1.78 20.53
N ASN A 74 -4.55 1.33 20.43
CA ASN A 74 -3.79 0.84 21.57
C ASN A 74 -3.57 1.92 22.65
N GLN A 75 -3.31 3.16 22.24
CA GLN A 75 -3.16 4.29 23.17
C GLN A 75 -4.47 4.61 23.88
N ILE A 76 -5.60 4.61 23.16
CA ILE A 76 -6.92 4.82 23.74
C ILE A 76 -7.24 3.71 24.74
N ALA A 77 -6.99 2.45 24.38
CA ALA A 77 -7.19 1.31 25.28
C ALA A 77 -6.35 1.45 26.55
N LYS A 78 -5.06 1.81 26.41
CA LYS A 78 -4.18 2.02 27.57
C LYS A 78 -4.70 3.13 28.49
N ARG A 79 -5.15 4.26 27.92
CA ARG A 79 -5.69 5.38 28.70
C ARG A 79 -7.00 4.99 29.39
N LEU A 80 -7.90 4.34 28.68
CA LEU A 80 -9.16 3.83 29.20
C LEU A 80 -8.94 2.88 30.40
N ASN A 81 -7.97 1.95 30.29
CA ASN A 81 -7.62 1.05 31.38
C ASN A 81 -7.12 1.80 32.62
N GLN A 82 -6.34 2.88 32.43
CA GLN A 82 -5.85 3.71 33.51
C GLN A 82 -6.99 4.50 34.17
N ASP A 83 -7.85 5.13 33.38
CA ASP A 83 -8.97 5.94 33.89
C ASP A 83 -10.00 5.06 34.63
N HIS A 84 -10.21 3.82 34.18
CA HIS A 84 -11.03 2.84 34.90
C HIS A 84 -10.42 2.46 36.25
N ARG A 85 -9.11 2.15 36.30
CA ARG A 85 -8.40 1.84 37.56
C ARG A 85 -8.42 2.98 38.56
N ASN A 86 -8.46 4.22 38.08
CA ASN A 86 -8.54 5.41 38.90
C ASN A 86 -9.98 5.76 39.33
N GLY A 87 -10.98 4.95 38.95
CA GLY A 87 -12.40 5.18 39.27
C GLY A 87 -13.05 6.33 38.49
N ILE A 88 -12.37 6.88 37.48
CA ILE A 88 -12.88 7.98 36.65
C ILE A 88 -13.95 7.48 35.67
N VAL A 89 -13.78 6.25 35.18
CA VAL A 89 -14.70 5.60 34.23
C VAL A 89 -15.41 4.46 34.95
N SER A 90 -16.74 4.38 34.82
CA SER A 90 -17.52 3.26 35.36
C SER A 90 -17.23 1.95 34.62
N GLU A 91 -17.34 0.81 35.30
CA GLU A 91 -17.18 -0.52 34.70
C GLU A 91 -18.08 -0.72 33.47
N THR A 92 -19.32 -0.22 33.52
CA THR A 92 -20.27 -0.27 32.40
C THR A 92 -19.77 0.49 31.17
N THR A 93 -19.25 1.70 31.38
CA THR A 93 -18.71 2.55 30.31
C THR A 93 -17.40 1.95 29.77
N TYR A 94 -16.56 1.44 30.66
CA TYR A 94 -15.31 0.76 30.33
C TYR A 94 -15.54 -0.43 29.40
N LYS A 95 -16.41 -1.38 29.78
CA LYS A 95 -16.75 -2.55 28.95
C LYS A 95 -17.32 -2.16 27.59
N ARG A 96 -18.18 -1.14 27.55
CA ARG A 96 -18.77 -0.66 26.30
C ARG A 96 -17.70 -0.12 25.35
N ILE A 97 -16.80 0.73 25.83
CA ILE A 97 -15.74 1.30 25.00
C ILE A 97 -14.75 0.21 24.57
N LEU A 98 -14.39 -0.71 25.47
CA LEU A 98 -13.48 -1.82 25.15
C LEU A 98 -14.03 -2.69 24.01
N ASN A 99 -15.32 -3.02 24.05
CA ASN A 99 -15.98 -3.77 22.97
C ASN A 99 -15.94 -3.02 21.63
N VAL A 100 -16.13 -1.70 21.63
CA VAL A 100 -16.02 -0.89 20.41
C VAL A 100 -14.58 -0.91 19.88
N LEU A 101 -13.57 -0.77 20.74
CA LEU A 101 -12.16 -0.81 20.33
C LEU A 101 -11.76 -2.17 19.76
N VAL A 102 -12.26 -3.26 20.33
CA VAL A 102 -12.08 -4.63 19.80
C VAL A 102 -12.72 -4.77 18.42
N ASN A 103 -13.98 -4.34 18.25
CA ASN A 103 -14.65 -4.39 16.95
C ASN A 103 -13.92 -3.58 15.87
N VAL A 104 -13.41 -2.40 16.21
CA VAL A 104 -12.61 -1.59 15.28
C VAL A 104 -11.31 -2.31 14.93
N ARG A 105 -10.58 -2.86 15.90
CA ARG A 105 -9.37 -3.66 15.65
C ARG A 105 -9.65 -4.82 14.70
N ASP A 106 -10.71 -5.59 14.95
CA ASP A 106 -11.03 -6.78 14.17
C ASP A 106 -11.45 -6.39 12.73
N THR A 107 -12.19 -5.29 12.57
CA THR A 107 -12.52 -4.72 11.26
C THR A 107 -11.25 -4.32 10.49
N PHE A 108 -10.26 -3.75 11.19
CA PHE A 108 -8.98 -3.38 10.58
C PHE A 108 -8.17 -4.62 10.19
N SER A 109 -8.06 -5.62 11.06
CA SER A 109 -7.38 -6.90 10.75
C SER A 109 -8.00 -7.59 9.54
N ASN A 110 -9.33 -7.71 9.51
CA ASN A 110 -10.05 -8.29 8.36
C ASN A 110 -9.88 -7.47 7.07
N GLY A 111 -9.64 -6.16 7.18
CA GLY A 111 -9.35 -5.30 6.04
C GLY A 111 -7.97 -5.58 5.46
N VAL A 112 -6.96 -5.82 6.31
CA VAL A 112 -5.60 -6.17 5.88
C VAL A 112 -5.56 -7.55 5.21
N ASP A 113 -6.27 -8.54 5.76
CA ASP A 113 -6.29 -9.90 5.19
C ASP A 113 -6.98 -9.99 3.81
N LYS A 114 -7.79 -8.98 3.47
CA LYS A 114 -8.45 -8.83 2.16
C LYS A 114 -7.65 -7.98 1.16
N CYS A 115 -6.59 -7.31 1.61
CA CYS A 115 -5.70 -6.48 0.78
C CYS A 115 -4.54 -7.29 0.23
#